data_AF-A0A932M515-F1
#
_entry.id   AF-A0A932M515-F1
#
_cell.length_a   1.000
_cell.length_b   1.000
_cell.length_c   1.000
_cell.angle_alpha   90.00
_cell.angle_beta   90.00
_cell.angle_gamma   90.00
#
_symmetry.space_group_name_H-M   'P 1'
#
loop_
_entity.id
_entity.type
_entity.pdbx_description
1 polymer ?
#
loop_
_entity_poly.entity_id
_entity_poly.type
_entity_poly.pdbx_seq_one_letter_code
_entity_poly.pdbx_strand_id
1 'polypeptide(L)'
;MTVELKYLALVTTLTALMWIPYILNMIMVRGVADAVGYPENPKPMAPWATRMKAAHYNAVENLVVFAALVVVAHVVGVKGEATALACVIYFWARVVHLLAYTFRIPWVRTLAFVVGFGCQMTLAYEILA
;
A
#
# COMPACT_ATOMS: atom_id res chain seq x y z
N MET A 1 -16.60 -12.31 -9.34
CA MET A 1 -15.60 -11.23 -9.20
C MET A 1 -14.36 -11.62 -9.99
N THR A 2 -13.82 -10.74 -10.84
CA THR A 2 -12.60 -11.03 -11.60
C THR A 2 -11.37 -11.05 -10.67
N VAL A 3 -10.26 -11.62 -11.13
CA VAL A 3 -9.02 -11.69 -10.34
C VAL A 3 -8.52 -10.29 -10.02
N GLU A 4 -8.57 -9.38 -10.99
CA GLU A 4 -8.12 -8.00 -10.86
C GLU A 4 -8.91 -7.26 -9.77
N LEU A 5 -10.24 -7.34 -9.80
CA LEU A 5 -11.09 -6.71 -8.78
C LEU A 5 -10.89 -7.34 -7.39
N LYS A 6 -10.68 -8.66 -7.33
CA LYS A 6 -10.36 -9.35 -6.06
C LYS A 6 -9.08 -8.77 -5.44
N TYR A 7 -8.02 -8.63 -6.24
CA TYR A 7 -6.75 -8.12 -5.76
C TYR A 7 -6.78 -6.61 -5.48
N LEU A 8 -7.57 -5.84 -6.23
CA LEU A 8 -7.87 -4.46 -5.86
C LEU A 8 -8.52 -4.36 -4.47
N ALA A 9 -9.53 -5.20 -4.19
CA ALA A 9 -10.15 -5.25 -2.88
C ALA A 9 -9.16 -5.65 -1.78
N LEU A 10 -8.28 -6.62 -2.04
CA LEU A 10 -7.24 -7.04 -1.09
C LEU A 10 -6.22 -5.95 -0.79
N VAL A 11 -5.70 -5.24 -1.81
CA VAL A 11 -4.77 -4.11 -1.62
C VAL A 11 -5.46 -2.99 -0.86
N THR A 12 -6.69 -2.65 -1.23
CA THR A 12 -7.46 -1.59 -0.56
C THR A 12 -7.66 -1.92 0.91
N THR A 13 -8.03 -3.17 1.21
CA THR A 13 -8.19 -3.68 2.58
C THR A 13 -6.86 -3.63 3.34
N LEU A 14 -5.76 -4.09 2.72
CA LEU A 14 -4.43 -4.03 3.32
C LEU A 14 -4.07 -2.59 3.71
N THR A 15 -4.18 -1.64 2.78
CA THR A 15 -3.90 -0.22 3.01
C THR A 15 -4.77 0.34 4.12
N ALA A 16 -6.08 0.04 4.12
CA ALA A 16 -7.02 0.49 5.15
C ALA A 16 -6.69 -0.01 6.56
N LEU A 17 -5.97 -1.12 6.69
CA LEU A 17 -5.56 -1.71 7.98
C LEU A 17 -4.17 -1.27 8.44
N MET A 18 -3.35 -0.66 7.57
CA MET A 18 -1.96 -0.31 7.90
C MET A 18 -1.84 0.72 9.03
N TRP A 19 -2.89 1.50 9.31
CA TRP A 19 -2.83 2.51 10.36
C TRP A 19 -2.84 1.93 11.77
N ILE A 20 -3.45 0.75 11.95
CA ILE A 20 -3.75 0.19 13.25
C ILE A 20 -2.47 0.06 14.11
N PRO A 21 -1.36 -0.53 13.64
CA PRO A 21 -0.22 -0.77 14.52
C PRO A 21 0.50 0.50 14.97
N TYR A 22 0.66 1.50 14.09
CA TYR A 22 1.36 2.74 14.49
C TYR A 22 0.47 3.67 15.31
N ILE A 23 -0.86 3.61 15.18
CA ILE A 23 -1.77 4.31 16.10
C ILE A 23 -1.82 3.64 17.46
N LEU A 24 -1.81 2.31 17.54
CA LEU A 24 -1.64 1.61 18.81
C LEU A 24 -0.32 2.00 19.49
N ASN A 25 0.77 2.11 18.73
CA ASN A 25 2.03 2.64 19.28
C ASN A 25 1.90 4.09 19.77
N MET A 26 1.20 4.95 19.02
CA MET A 26 0.94 6.34 19.44
C MET A 26 0.19 6.39 20.77
N ILE A 27 -0.87 5.59 20.93
CA ILE A 27 -1.66 5.49 22.17
C ILE A 27 -0.79 4.98 23.32
N MET A 28 0.03 3.96 23.10
CA MET A 28 0.93 3.42 24.14
C MET A 28 1.99 4.43 24.59
N VAL A 29 2.51 5.26 23.68
CA VAL A 29 3.59 6.21 23.97
C VAL A 29 3.07 7.53 24.56
N ARG A 30 1.94 8.01 24.06
CA ARG A 30 1.41 9.34 24.39
C ARG A 30 0.21 9.29 25.35
N GLY A 31 -0.46 8.15 25.47
CA GLY A 31 -1.76 8.03 26.13
C GLY A 31 -2.91 8.40 25.19
N VAL A 32 -4.12 8.02 25.56
CA VAL A 32 -5.33 8.23 24.74
C VAL A 32 -5.62 9.72 24.54
N ALA A 33 -5.49 10.55 25.59
CA ALA A 33 -5.78 11.99 25.53
C ALA A 33 -4.93 12.70 24.46
N ASP A 34 -3.62 12.46 24.46
CA ASP A 34 -2.71 13.05 23.48
C ASP A 34 -2.83 12.42 22.08
N ALA A 35 -3.28 11.16 21.99
CA ALA A 35 -3.49 10.48 20.71
C ALA A 35 -4.73 11.00 19.97
N VAL A 36 -5.78 11.41 20.69
CA VAL A 36 -7.00 12.01 20.11
C VAL A 36 -6.95 13.54 20.06
N GLY A 37 -6.05 14.15 20.83
CA GLY A 37 -5.84 15.59 20.87
C GLY A 37 -4.79 16.12 19.89
N TYR A 38 -4.40 17.37 20.09
CA TYR A 38 -3.38 18.07 19.30
C TYR A 38 -2.29 18.65 20.21
N PRO A 39 -1.49 17.81 20.89
CA PRO A 39 -0.43 18.30 21.78
C PRO A 39 0.61 19.10 20.99
N GLU A 40 1.07 20.23 21.54
CA GLU A 40 2.09 21.07 20.90
C GLU A 40 3.45 20.36 20.79
N ASN A 41 3.82 19.55 21.80
CA ASN A 41 5.10 18.83 21.87
C ASN A 41 4.89 17.33 22.15
N PRO A 42 4.36 16.56 21.19
CA PRO A 42 4.07 15.15 21.42
C PRO A 42 5.34 14.31 21.56
N LYS A 43 5.31 13.32 22.45
CA LYS A 43 6.37 12.31 22.53
C LYS A 43 6.57 11.61 21.18
N PRO A 44 7.82 11.37 20.75
CA PRO A 44 8.09 10.70 19.47
C PRO A 44 7.61 9.25 19.52
N MET A 45 6.94 8.80 18.44
CA MET A 45 6.59 7.38 18.29
C MET A 45 7.85 6.52 18.15
N ALA A 46 7.71 5.22 18.34
CA ALA A 46 8.80 4.28 18.11
C ALA A 46 9.31 4.42 16.65
N PRO A 47 10.63 4.29 16.39
CA PRO A 47 11.17 4.50 15.04
C PRO A 47 10.55 3.59 13.97
N TRP A 48 10.11 2.39 14.32
CA TRP A 48 9.42 1.48 13.40
C TRP A 48 8.01 2.00 13.03
N ALA A 49 7.30 2.60 13.99
CA ALA A 49 5.94 3.13 13.79
C ALA A 49 5.97 4.34 12.86
N THR A 50 6.96 5.23 13.03
CA THR A 50 7.21 6.35 12.10
C THR A 50 7.50 5.85 10.68
N ARG A 51 8.32 4.80 10.53
CA ARG A 51 8.59 4.19 9.20
C ARG A 51 7.35 3.52 8.61
N MET A 52 6.58 2.81 9.42
CA MET A 52 5.33 2.18 8.98
C MET A 52 4.31 3.22 8.52
N LYS A 53 4.21 4.36 9.21
CA LYS A 53 3.38 5.49 8.79
C LYS A 53 3.81 6.04 7.43
N ALA A 54 5.12 6.19 7.18
CA ALA A 54 5.63 6.57 5.87
C ALA A 54 5.31 5.52 4.78
N ALA A 55 5.44 4.23 5.12
CA ALA A 55 5.07 3.14 4.20
C ALA A 55 3.58 3.12 3.86
N HIS A 56 2.73 3.47 4.83
CA HIS A 56 1.29 3.60 4.65
C HIS A 56 0.95 4.76 3.70
N TYR A 57 1.54 5.95 3.87
CA TYR A 57 1.31 7.07 2.95
C TYR A 57 1.72 6.73 1.52
N ASN A 58 2.88 6.09 1.36
CA ASN A 58 3.29 5.57 0.05
C ASN A 58 2.28 4.55 -0.52
N ALA A 59 1.68 3.70 0.32
CA ALA A 59 0.66 2.75 -0.12
C ALA A 59 -0.62 3.45 -0.60
N VAL A 60 -1.05 4.52 0.07
CA VAL A 60 -2.21 5.33 -0.31
C VAL A 60 -1.97 5.99 -1.67
N GLU A 61 -0.83 6.65 -1.87
CA GLU A 61 -0.47 7.29 -3.14
C GLU A 61 -0.48 6.30 -4.32
N ASN A 62 0.12 5.11 -4.11
CA ASN A 62 0.16 4.07 -5.15
C ASN A 62 -1.19 3.39 -5.37
N LEU A 63 -2.02 3.29 -4.33
CA LEU A 63 -3.37 2.73 -4.44
C LEU A 63 -4.23 3.56 -5.39
N VAL A 64 -4.13 4.88 -5.39
CA VAL A 64 -4.89 5.74 -6.32
C VAL A 64 -4.62 5.37 -7.76
N VAL A 65 -3.34 5.24 -8.13
CA VAL A 65 -2.92 4.86 -9.49
C VAL A 65 -3.38 3.45 -9.84
N PHE A 66 -3.09 2.48 -8.96
CA PHE A 66 -3.43 1.07 -9.20
C PHE A 66 -4.95 0.87 -9.30
N ALA A 67 -5.73 1.48 -8.41
CA ALA A 67 -7.19 1.39 -8.40
C ALA A 67 -7.80 1.97 -9.68
N ALA A 68 -7.33 3.15 -10.11
CA ALA A 68 -7.80 3.77 -11.34
C ALA A 68 -7.56 2.84 -12.55
N LEU A 69 -6.37 2.27 -12.68
CA LEU A 69 -6.04 1.36 -13.77
C LEU A 69 -6.89 0.08 -13.76
N VAL A 70 -7.05 -0.57 -12.60
CA VAL A 70 -7.88 -1.79 -12.49
C VAL A 70 -9.35 -1.50 -12.80
N VAL A 71 -9.89 -0.37 -12.32
CA VAL A 71 -11.28 0.02 -12.61
C VAL A 71 -11.46 0.33 -14.09
N VAL A 72 -10.54 1.07 -14.72
CA VAL A 72 -10.59 1.35 -16.16
C VAL A 72 -10.56 0.05 -16.95
N ALA A 73 -9.58 -0.84 -16.69
CA ALA A 73 -9.50 -2.15 -17.34
C ALA A 73 -10.81 -2.94 -17.23
N HIS A 74 -11.41 -2.95 -16.04
CA HIS A 74 -12.70 -3.61 -15.82
C HIS A 74 -13.84 -3.00 -16.65
N VAL A 75 -13.94 -1.66 -16.70
CA VAL A 75 -15.01 -0.97 -17.45
C VAL A 75 -14.87 -1.15 -18.95
N VAL A 76 -13.65 -1.09 -19.49
CA VAL A 76 -13.40 -1.29 -20.93
C VAL A 76 -13.37 -2.77 -21.34
N GLY A 77 -13.51 -3.69 -20.38
CA GLY A 77 -13.53 -5.13 -20.63
C GLY A 77 -12.16 -5.76 -20.90
N VAL A 78 -11.06 -5.04 -20.65
CA VAL A 78 -9.68 -5.55 -20.74
C VAL A 78 -9.42 -6.48 -19.56
N LYS A 79 -9.19 -7.75 -19.87
CA LYS A 79 -8.85 -8.79 -18.91
C LYS A 79 -8.02 -9.87 -19.60
N GLY A 80 -7.04 -10.40 -18.91
CA GLY A 80 -6.15 -11.43 -19.44
C GLY A 80 -5.20 -11.97 -18.37
N GLU A 81 -4.33 -12.87 -18.80
CA GLU A 81 -3.32 -13.45 -17.90
C GLU A 81 -2.35 -12.38 -17.37
N ALA A 82 -1.95 -11.44 -18.22
CA ALA A 82 -1.06 -10.35 -17.85
C ALA A 82 -1.67 -9.42 -16.78
N THR A 83 -2.93 -8.99 -16.95
CA THR A 83 -3.63 -8.12 -15.99
C THR A 83 -3.84 -8.81 -14.65
N ALA A 84 -4.23 -10.09 -14.68
CA ALA A 84 -4.42 -10.91 -13.49
C ALA A 84 -3.09 -11.08 -12.73
N LEU A 85 -2.01 -11.43 -13.43
CA LEU A 85 -0.68 -11.62 -12.84
C LEU A 85 -0.14 -10.31 -12.26
N ALA A 86 -0.27 -9.19 -12.98
CA ALA A 86 0.12 -7.86 -12.50
C ALA A 86 -0.60 -7.50 -11.18
N CYS A 87 -1.89 -7.78 -11.06
CA CYS A 87 -2.65 -7.52 -9.84
C CYS A 87 -2.19 -8.40 -8.65
N VAL A 88 -1.91 -9.69 -8.91
CA VAL A 88 -1.39 -10.63 -7.89
C VAL A 88 -0.02 -10.19 -7.39
N ILE A 89 0.90 -9.90 -8.32
CA ILE A 89 2.28 -9.48 -8.00
C ILE A 89 2.26 -8.15 -7.28
N TYR A 90 1.46 -7.18 -7.74
CA TYR A 90 1.33 -5.88 -7.09
C TYR A 90 0.93 -6.00 -5.62
N PHE A 91 -0.05 -6.85 -5.29
CA PHE A 91 -0.46 -7.08 -3.91
C PHE A 91 0.70 -7.57 -3.04
N TRP A 92 1.41 -8.62 -3.47
CA TRP A 92 2.53 -9.15 -2.70
C TRP A 92 3.71 -8.18 -2.62
N ALA A 93 3.96 -7.42 -3.69
CA ALA A 93 4.95 -6.34 -3.68
C ALA A 93 4.61 -5.28 -2.62
N ARG A 94 3.32 -4.94 -2.43
CA ARG A 94 2.89 -4.01 -1.36
C ARG A 94 3.07 -4.60 0.04
N VAL A 95 2.80 -5.89 0.23
CA VAL A 95 3.07 -6.59 1.50
C VAL A 95 4.56 -6.56 1.83
N VAL A 96 5.42 -6.96 0.88
CA VAL A 96 6.88 -6.95 1.05
C VAL A 96 7.40 -5.54 1.30
N HIS A 97 6.92 -4.55 0.55
CA HIS A 97 7.30 -3.15 0.73
C HIS A 97 6.97 -2.65 2.14
N LEU A 98 5.75 -2.91 2.63
CA LEU A 98 5.33 -2.52 3.98
C LEU A 98 6.26 -3.10 5.06
N LEU A 99 6.52 -4.41 4.99
CA LEU A 99 7.35 -5.10 5.96
C LEU A 99 8.81 -4.61 5.89
N ALA A 100 9.39 -4.55 4.69
CA ALA A 100 10.77 -4.10 4.48
C ALA A 100 10.99 -2.66 4.95
N TYR A 101 10.05 -1.75 4.69
CA TYR A 101 10.12 -0.37 5.17
C TYR A 101 10.04 -0.32 6.70
N THR A 102 9.09 -1.05 7.29
CA THR A 102 8.89 -1.09 8.75
C THR A 102 10.14 -1.61 9.47
N PHE A 103 10.72 -2.71 8.99
CA PHE A 103 11.88 -3.37 9.60
C PHE A 103 13.24 -2.84 9.14
N ARG A 104 13.27 -1.79 8.30
CA ARG A 104 14.52 -1.18 7.79
C ARG A 104 15.39 -2.20 7.04
N ILE A 105 14.78 -2.98 6.15
CA ILE A 105 15.50 -3.89 5.26
C ILE A 105 15.87 -3.11 3.98
N PRO A 106 17.15 -2.69 3.82
CA PRO A 106 17.56 -1.91 2.65
C PRO A 106 17.42 -2.74 1.37
N TRP A 107 17.32 -2.05 0.23
CA TRP A 107 17.15 -2.61 -1.11
C TRP A 107 15.84 -3.37 -1.37
N VAL A 108 15.38 -4.23 -0.45
CA VAL A 108 14.13 -4.98 -0.56
C VAL A 108 12.94 -4.04 -0.73
N ARG A 109 12.87 -2.96 0.06
CA ARG A 109 11.84 -1.93 -0.11
C ARG A 109 11.85 -1.36 -1.54
N THR A 110 13.03 -0.98 -2.04
CA THR A 110 13.16 -0.33 -3.36
C THR A 110 12.79 -1.29 -4.48
N LEU A 111 13.26 -2.54 -4.43
CA LEU A 111 12.91 -3.57 -5.40
C LEU A 111 11.39 -3.85 -5.39
N ALA A 112 10.79 -3.98 -4.21
CA ALA A 112 9.33 -4.17 -4.11
C ALA A 112 8.54 -2.98 -4.68
N PHE A 113 9.03 -1.75 -4.48
CA PHE A 113 8.44 -0.56 -5.10
C PHE A 113 8.51 -0.62 -6.62
N VAL A 114 9.70 -0.91 -7.19
CA VAL A 114 9.90 -1.00 -8.64
C VAL A 114 9.03 -2.10 -9.26
N VAL A 115 8.90 -3.25 -8.60
CA VAL A 115 8.00 -4.32 -9.04
C VAL A 115 6.54 -3.84 -9.05
N GLY A 116 6.09 -3.14 -7.99
CA GLY A 116 4.76 -2.56 -7.93
C GLY A 116 4.50 -1.55 -9.04
N PHE A 117 5.46 -0.66 -9.30
CA PHE A 117 5.40 0.29 -10.41
C PHE A 117 5.32 -0.44 -11.77
N GLY A 118 6.14 -1.47 -11.97
CA GLY A 118 6.11 -2.30 -13.17
C GLY A 118 4.72 -2.91 -13.42
N CYS A 119 4.05 -3.41 -12.37
CA CYS A 119 2.68 -3.93 -12.49
C CYS A 119 1.68 -2.86 -12.93
N GLN A 120 1.80 -1.64 -12.42
CA GLN A 120 0.95 -0.52 -12.88
C GLN A 120 1.20 -0.20 -14.35
N MET A 121 2.46 -0.23 -14.80
CA MET A 121 2.79 0.00 -16.21
C MET A 121 2.31 -1.13 -17.12
N THR A 122 2.35 -2.38 -16.67
CA THR A 122 1.73 -3.50 -17.38
C THR A 122 0.22 -3.29 -17.55
N LEU A 123 -0.49 -2.91 -16.47
CA LEU A 123 -1.92 -2.61 -16.58
C LEU A 123 -2.19 -1.45 -17.54
N ALA A 124 -1.42 -0.37 -17.46
CA ALA A 124 -1.56 0.76 -18.37
C ALA A 124 -1.32 0.37 -19.82
N TYR A 125 -0.32 -0.46 -20.09
CA TYR A 125 -0.02 -0.98 -21.43
C TYR A 125 -1.17 -1.81 -21.98
N GLU A 126 -1.68 -2.78 -21.22
CA GLU A 126 -2.80 -3.64 -21.65
C GLU A 126 -4.10 -2.85 -21.91
N ILE A 127 -4.29 -1.71 -21.24
CA ILE A 127 -5.45 -0.84 -21.46
C ILE A 127 -5.31 0.01 -22.73
N LEU A 128 -4.09 0.41 -23.08
CA LEU A 128 -3.82 1.40 -24.13
C LEU A 128 -3.36 0.78 -25.47
N ALA A 129 -2.97 -0.49 -25.48
CA ALA A 129 -2.60 -1.24 -26.68
C ALA A 129 -3.83 -1.74 -27.45
#